data_AF-A0A382QIY4-F1
#
_entry.id   AF-A0A382QIY4-F1
#
_cell.length_a   1.000
_cell.length_b   1.000
_cell.length_c   1.000
_cell.angle_alpha   90.00
_cell.angle_beta   90.00
_cell.angle_gamma   90.00
#
_symmetry.space_group_name_H-M   'P 1'
#
loop_
_entity.id
_entity.type
_entity.pdbx_description
1 polymer ?
#
loop_
_entity_poly.entity_id
_entity_poly.type
_entity_poly.pdbx_seq_one_letter_code
_entity_poly.pdbx_strand_id
1 'polypeptide(L)'
;MDTNLSLKDLTGQMIITGFGGASLDSELEELIVNSRIGGLILFERNFENPEQLIRLIDDLQSLAMLCPASVPLFISVDQEGGRVARLKGPFSNFPQPSCLGQAQSESLARRFGLALGREMQAVGINMVYAPVLDVN
;
A
#
# COMPACT_ATOMS: atom_id res chain seq x y z
N MET A 1 -10.57 -2.53 22.05
CA MET A 1 -9.55 -1.56 21.60
C MET A 1 -9.50 -0.49 22.65
N ASP A 2 -8.35 -0.30 23.30
CA ASP A 2 -8.16 0.83 24.20
C ASP A 2 -8.35 2.12 23.41
N THR A 3 -9.32 2.94 23.85
CA THR A 3 -9.73 4.17 23.16
C THR A 3 -8.91 5.39 23.58
N ASN A 4 -7.85 5.21 24.36
CA ASN A 4 -6.99 6.28 24.86
C ASN A 4 -5.76 6.48 23.96
N LEU A 5 -6.00 6.83 22.70
CA LEU A 5 -4.95 7.34 21.82
C LEU A 5 -4.54 8.74 22.28
N SER A 6 -3.24 9.00 22.36
CA SER A 6 -2.74 10.35 22.62
C SER A 6 -3.01 11.24 21.40
N LEU A 7 -2.97 12.57 21.59
CA LEU A 7 -3.06 13.50 20.46
C LEU A 7 -1.97 13.24 19.40
N LYS A 8 -0.79 12.79 19.84
CA LYS A 8 0.29 12.40 18.94
C LYS A 8 -0.06 11.17 18.11
N ASP A 9 -0.69 10.17 18.71
CA ASP A 9 -1.19 9.01 17.97
C ASP A 9 -2.24 9.45 16.95
N LEU A 10 -3.26 10.19 17.38
CA LEU A 10 -4.33 10.66 16.50
C LEU A 10 -3.80 11.48 15.32
N THR A 11 -2.84 12.36 15.55
CA THR A 11 -2.24 13.17 14.48
C THR A 11 -1.35 12.35 13.55
N GLY A 12 -0.54 11.44 14.07
CA GLY A 12 0.25 10.52 13.27
C GLY A 12 -0.62 9.62 12.38
N GLN A 13 -1.73 9.10 12.92
CA GLN A 13 -2.68 8.27 12.18
C GLN A 13 -3.37 8.98 11.00
N MET A 14 -3.28 10.31 10.90
CA MET A 14 -3.78 11.07 9.74
C MET A 14 -2.75 11.21 8.61
N ILE A 15 -1.54 10.66 8.76
CA ILE A 15 -0.43 10.83 7.83
C ILE A 15 -0.14 9.51 7.12
N ILE A 16 -0.12 9.57 5.79
CA ILE A 16 0.48 8.57 4.92
C ILE A 16 1.64 9.23 4.18
N THR A 17 2.81 8.61 4.21
CA THR A 17 4.02 9.16 3.56
C THR A 17 4.74 8.13 2.70
N GLY A 18 5.46 8.61 1.68
CA GLY A 18 6.43 7.80 0.97
C GLY A 18 7.76 7.71 1.73
N PHE A 19 8.63 6.80 1.29
CA PHE A 19 9.97 6.61 1.86
C PHE A 19 10.97 6.16 0.79
N GLY A 20 12.26 6.19 1.11
CA GLY A 20 13.35 5.76 0.22
C GLY A 20 13.73 4.29 0.40
N GLY A 21 14.30 3.68 -0.64
CA GLY A 21 14.90 2.34 -0.56
C GLY A 21 13.90 1.17 -0.44
N ALA A 22 14.44 -0.04 -0.48
CA ALA A 22 13.69 -1.31 -0.46
C ALA A 22 13.92 -2.11 0.84
N SER A 23 14.33 -1.45 1.91
CA SER A 23 14.57 -2.07 3.21
C SER A 23 14.21 -1.11 4.34
N LEU A 24 13.89 -1.66 5.52
CA LEU A 24 13.76 -0.86 6.73
C LEU A 24 15.09 -0.18 7.06
N ASP A 25 15.05 1.13 7.31
CA ASP A 25 16.18 1.94 7.75
C ASP A 25 15.80 2.80 8.96
N SER A 26 16.76 3.57 9.48
CA SER A 26 16.56 4.42 10.65
C SER A 26 15.55 5.54 10.43
N GLU A 27 15.40 6.02 9.18
CA GLU A 27 14.45 7.09 8.86
C GLU A 27 13.01 6.55 8.91
N LEU A 28 12.78 5.36 8.34
CA LEU A 28 11.52 4.65 8.45
C LEU A 28 11.19 4.29 9.91
N GLU A 29 12.17 3.85 10.68
CA GLU A 29 11.98 3.55 12.10
C GLU A 29 11.53 4.81 12.86
N GLU A 30 12.15 5.96 12.59
CA GLU A 30 11.77 7.24 13.18
C GLU A 30 10.34 7.64 12.78
N LEU A 31 9.95 7.47 11.52
CA LEU A 31 8.60 7.77 11.06
C LEU A 31 7.55 6.90 11.78
N ILE A 32 7.81 5.60 11.93
CA ILE A 32 6.85 4.67 12.53
C ILE A 32 6.81 4.83 14.05
N VAL A 33 7.95 4.80 14.72
CA VAL A 33 8.01 4.76 16.20
C VAL A 33 7.84 6.15 16.80
N ASN A 34 8.57 7.14 16.26
CA ASN A 34 8.55 8.48 16.82
C ASN A 34 7.41 9.31 16.24
N SER A 35 7.17 9.27 14.94
CA SER A 35 6.10 10.08 14.33
C SER A 35 4.74 9.39 14.33
N ARG A 36 4.68 8.07 14.58
CA ARG A 36 3.45 7.28 14.75
C ARG A 36 2.50 7.39 13.57
N ILE A 37 3.06 7.42 12.37
CA ILE A 37 2.32 7.55 11.12
C ILE A 37 1.26 6.44 10.97
N GLY A 38 0.17 6.77 10.28
CA GLY A 38 -0.93 5.84 10.01
C GLY A 38 -0.67 4.94 8.81
N GLY A 39 0.25 5.32 7.91
CA GLY A 39 0.56 4.48 6.77
C GLY A 39 1.72 4.95 5.91
N LEU A 40 2.04 4.09 4.96
CA LEU A 40 3.09 4.27 3.97
C LEU A 40 2.52 4.04 2.57
N ILE A 41 3.04 4.79 1.58
CA ILE A 41 2.79 4.55 0.16
C ILE A 41 4.06 4.06 -0.53
N LEU A 42 3.94 2.92 -1.20
CA LEU A 42 5.00 2.27 -1.97
C LEU A 42 5.11 2.86 -3.39
N PHE A 43 6.34 2.97 -3.85
CA PHE A 43 6.72 3.32 -5.20
C PHE A 43 7.66 2.26 -5.79
N GLU A 44 8.00 2.41 -7.07
CA GLU A 44 8.94 1.52 -7.77
C GLU A 44 10.28 1.36 -7.02
N ARG A 45 10.78 2.43 -6.39
CA ARG A 45 12.02 2.41 -5.60
C ARG A 45 11.98 1.52 -4.34
N ASN A 46 10.80 1.07 -3.92
CA ASN A 46 10.62 0.24 -2.72
C ASN A 46 10.51 -1.25 -3.04
N PHE A 47 10.65 -1.63 -4.31
CA PHE A 47 10.41 -2.98 -4.81
C PHE A 47 11.60 -3.49 -5.63
N GLU A 48 12.08 -4.67 -5.25
CA GLU A 48 13.07 -5.43 -6.02
C GLU A 48 12.50 -6.77 -6.51
N ASN A 49 11.82 -7.50 -5.62
CA ASN A 49 11.16 -8.77 -5.88
C ASN A 49 10.10 -9.06 -4.80
N PRO A 50 9.16 -9.99 -5.03
CA PRO A 50 8.07 -10.26 -4.07
C PRO A 50 8.57 -10.69 -2.69
N GLU A 51 9.61 -11.52 -2.61
CA GLU A 51 10.15 -12.00 -1.35
C GLU A 51 10.73 -10.85 -0.51
N GLN A 52 11.46 -9.93 -1.13
CA GLN A 52 11.96 -8.72 -0.50
C GLN A 52 10.80 -7.84 -0.01
N LEU A 53 9.77 -7.62 -0.83
CA LEU A 53 8.64 -6.77 -0.49
C LEU A 53 7.84 -7.33 0.70
N ILE A 54 7.61 -8.65 0.73
CA ILE A 54 6.94 -9.32 1.86
C ILE A 54 7.72 -9.08 3.16
N ARG A 55 9.04 -9.27 3.14
CA ARG A 55 9.88 -9.06 4.33
C ARG A 55 9.83 -7.61 4.79
N LEU A 56 9.98 -6.66 3.87
CA LEU A 56 9.87 -5.24 4.17
C LEU A 56 8.54 -4.91 4.85
N ILE A 57 7.42 -5.39 4.30
CA ILE A 57 6.09 -5.10 4.86
C ILE A 57 5.92 -5.76 6.24
N ASP A 58 6.40 -6.99 6.43
CA ASP A 58 6.37 -7.68 7.71
C ASP A 58 7.18 -6.93 8.80
N ASP A 59 8.37 -6.45 8.46
CA ASP A 59 9.20 -5.64 9.35
C ASP A 59 8.50 -4.33 9.75
N LEU A 60 7.90 -3.63 8.78
CA LEU A 60 7.18 -2.37 9.01
C LEU A 60 5.94 -2.57 9.89
N GLN A 61 5.16 -3.62 9.64
CA GLN A 61 3.98 -3.95 10.45
C GLN A 61 4.38 -4.37 11.86
N SER A 62 5.42 -5.20 11.99
CA SER A 62 5.96 -5.62 13.29
C SER A 62 6.38 -4.41 14.12
N LEU A 63 7.07 -3.45 13.51
CA LEU A 63 7.49 -2.22 14.18
C LEU A 63 6.31 -1.36 14.64
N ALA A 64 5.27 -1.23 13.82
CA ALA A 64 4.05 -0.49 14.19
C ALA A 64 3.33 -1.13 15.38
N MET A 65 3.34 -2.46 15.49
CA MET A 65 2.73 -3.16 16.62
C MET A 65 3.48 -2.94 17.95
N LEU A 66 4.77 -2.57 17.92
CA LEU A 66 5.55 -2.22 19.11
C LEU A 66 5.24 -0.80 19.63
N CYS A 67 4.57 0.03 18.83
CA CYS A 67 4.20 1.38 19.24
C CYS A 67 3.06 1.34 20.28
N PRO A 68 2.94 2.35 21.18
CA PRO A 68 1.90 2.37 22.21
C PRO A 68 0.46 2.26 21.68
N ALA A 69 0.19 2.78 20.48
CA ALA A 69 -1.11 2.69 19.83
C ALA A 69 -1.40 1.28 19.29
N SER A 70 -0.35 0.49 18.96
CA SER A 70 -0.42 -0.84 18.35
C SER A 70 -1.43 -0.92 17.20
N VAL A 71 -1.47 0.11 16.35
CA VAL A 71 -2.34 0.18 15.17
C VAL A 71 -1.52 -0.25 13.95
N PRO A 72 -2.00 -1.23 13.15
CA PRO A 72 -1.31 -1.65 11.94
C PRO A 72 -1.30 -0.53 10.90
N LEU A 73 -0.22 -0.47 10.11
CA LEU A 73 -0.07 0.54 9.06
C LEU A 73 -1.02 0.25 7.89
N PHE A 74 -1.56 1.32 7.30
CA PHE A 74 -1.95 1.27 5.89
C PHE A 74 -0.70 1.14 5.03
N ILE A 75 -0.60 0.06 4.27
CA ILE A 75 0.44 -0.16 3.27
C ILE A 75 -0.22 -0.02 1.91
N SER A 76 0.06 1.10 1.26
CA SER A 76 -0.64 1.56 0.07
C SER A 76 0.22 1.57 -1.19
N VAL A 77 -0.41 1.53 -2.36
CA VAL A 77 0.27 1.62 -3.66
C VAL A 77 -0.66 2.16 -4.75
N ASP A 78 -0.11 2.86 -5.72
CA ASP A 78 -0.79 3.18 -6.99
C ASP A 78 -0.64 2.00 -7.97
N GLN A 79 -1.55 1.02 -7.90
CA GLN A 79 -1.54 -0.13 -8.81
C GLN A 79 -2.82 -0.19 -9.65
N GLU A 80 -3.06 0.82 -10.48
CA GLU A 80 -4.28 0.92 -11.29
C GLU A 80 -4.26 0.02 -12.54
N GLY A 81 -3.06 -0.34 -13.02
CA GLY A 81 -2.83 -0.96 -14.32
C GLY A 81 -2.31 0.03 -15.37
N GLY A 82 -1.81 -0.51 -16.49
CA GLY A 82 -1.21 0.29 -17.55
C GLY A 82 -0.03 1.16 -17.08
N ARG A 83 -0.08 2.46 -17.36
CA ARG A 83 1.00 3.42 -17.03
C ARG A 83 1.13 3.66 -15.51
N VAL A 84 0.07 3.45 -14.74
CA VAL A 84 0.04 3.72 -13.29
C VAL A 84 0.12 2.41 -12.50
N ALA A 85 0.99 1.51 -12.94
CA ALA A 85 1.37 0.31 -12.20
C ALA A 85 2.80 0.49 -11.68
N ARG A 86 2.97 0.63 -10.36
CA ARG A 86 4.29 0.80 -9.71
C ARG A 86 5.03 -0.53 -9.60
N LEU A 87 4.33 -1.60 -9.26
CA LEU A 87 4.92 -2.93 -9.13
C LEU A 87 4.88 -3.62 -10.50
N LYS A 88 6.08 -3.92 -11.02
CA LYS A 88 6.28 -4.56 -12.34
C LYS A 88 6.56 -6.06 -12.18
N GLY A 89 7.04 -6.74 -13.23
CA GLY A 89 7.30 -8.19 -13.18
C GLY A 89 8.04 -8.61 -11.89
N PRO A 90 7.57 -9.65 -11.18
CA PRO A 90 6.69 -10.73 -11.66
C PRO A 90 5.19 -10.51 -11.44
N PHE A 91 4.73 -9.32 -11.04
CA PHE A 91 3.30 -9.02 -10.89
C PHE A 91 2.55 -9.02 -12.23
N SER A 92 1.24 -9.23 -12.15
CA SER A 92 0.34 -9.24 -13.30
C SER A 92 0.37 -7.90 -14.04
N ASN A 93 0.52 -7.96 -15.37
CA ASN A 93 0.42 -6.77 -16.21
C ASN A 93 -1.06 -6.44 -16.49
N PHE A 94 -1.68 -5.73 -15.56
CA PHE A 94 -3.06 -5.28 -15.69
C PHE A 94 -3.21 -4.21 -16.81
N PRO A 95 -4.25 -4.29 -17.66
CA PRO A 95 -4.51 -3.26 -18.66
C PRO A 95 -4.87 -1.92 -18.01
N GLN A 96 -4.76 -0.84 -18.77
CA GLN A 96 -5.22 0.48 -18.32
C GLN A 96 -6.75 0.49 -18.06
N PRO A 97 -7.25 1.27 -17.08
CA PRO A 97 -8.67 1.30 -16.71
C PRO A 97 -9.64 1.59 -17.88
N SER A 98 -9.24 2.39 -18.87
CA SER A 98 -10.07 2.69 -20.05
C SER A 98 -10.44 1.46 -20.88
N CYS A 99 -9.63 0.40 -20.84
CA CYS A 99 -9.95 -0.88 -21.48
C CYS A 99 -11.18 -1.55 -20.82
N LEU A 100 -11.37 -1.40 -19.51
CA LEU A 100 -12.55 -1.90 -18.80
C LEU A 100 -13.81 -1.14 -19.24
N GLY A 101 -13.70 0.18 -19.41
CA GLY A 101 -14.79 1.02 -19.94
C GLY A 101 -15.19 0.63 -21.36
N GLN A 102 -14.21 0.41 -22.24
CA GLN A 102 -14.45 -0.05 -23.62
C GLN A 102 -15.09 -1.44 -23.68
N ALA A 103 -14.75 -2.33 -22.75
CA ALA A 103 -15.33 -3.67 -22.68
C ALA A 103 -16.79 -3.68 -22.21
N GLN A 104 -17.29 -2.58 -21.63
CA GLN A 104 -18.68 -2.41 -21.15
C GLN A 104 -19.19 -3.60 -20.32
N SER A 105 -18.33 -4.12 -19.45
CA SER A 105 -18.61 -5.34 -18.68
C SER A 105 -18.28 -5.14 -17.20
N GLU A 106 -19.32 -4.98 -16.38
CA GLU A 106 -19.20 -4.89 -14.92
C GLU A 106 -18.56 -6.15 -14.32
N SER A 107 -18.88 -7.33 -14.88
CA SER A 107 -18.30 -8.60 -14.42
C SER A 107 -16.80 -8.67 -14.70
N LEU A 108 -16.33 -8.11 -15.82
CA LEU A 108 -14.90 -7.99 -16.11
C LEU A 108 -14.23 -6.99 -15.16
N ALA A 109 -14.82 -5.82 -14.93
CA ALA A 109 -14.31 -4.84 -13.98
C ALA A 109 -14.20 -5.40 -12.56
N ARG A 110 -15.22 -6.16 -12.11
CA ARG A 110 -15.19 -6.86 -10.82
C ARG A 110 -14.07 -7.89 -10.74
N ARG A 111 -13.88 -8.71 -11.77
CA ARG A 111 -12.80 -9.70 -11.82
C ARG A 111 -11.42 -9.05 -11.81
N PHE A 112 -11.26 -7.94 -12.52
CA PHE A 112 -10.04 -7.13 -12.49
C PHE A 112 -9.71 -6.69 -11.06
N GLY A 113 -10.65 -6.03 -10.38
CA GLY A 113 -10.44 -5.54 -9.01
C GLY A 113 -10.15 -6.67 -8.02
N LEU A 114 -10.84 -7.81 -8.14
CA LEU A 114 -10.58 -8.99 -7.31
C LEU A 114 -9.19 -9.59 -7.55
N ALA A 115 -8.75 -9.68 -8.81
CA ALA A 115 -7.43 -10.21 -9.14
C ALA A 115 -6.32 -9.28 -8.61
N LEU A 116 -6.45 -7.98 -8.87
CA LEU A 116 -5.53 -6.96 -8.36
C LEU A 116 -5.46 -6.98 -6.82
N GLY A 117 -6.60 -6.92 -6.14
CA GLY A 117 -6.65 -6.93 -4.68
C GLY A 117 -6.02 -8.19 -4.07
N ARG A 118 -6.25 -9.36 -4.67
CA ARG A 118 -5.63 -10.63 -4.22
C ARG A 118 -4.12 -10.63 -4.39
N GLU A 119 -3.62 -10.13 -5.52
CA GLU A 119 -2.19 -10.07 -5.80
C GLU A 119 -1.48 -9.10 -4.84
N MET A 120 -2.08 -7.93 -4.57
CA MET A 120 -1.54 -6.96 -3.62
C MET A 120 -1.58 -7.50 -2.18
N GLN A 121 -2.70 -8.13 -1.80
CA GLN A 121 -2.83 -8.74 -0.48
C GLN A 121 -1.81 -9.87 -0.25
N ALA A 122 -1.47 -10.63 -1.29
CA ALA A 122 -0.49 -11.73 -1.19
C ALA A 122 0.91 -11.26 -0.79
N VAL A 123 1.24 -9.99 -1.02
CA VAL A 123 2.51 -9.37 -0.60
C VAL A 123 2.36 -8.45 0.61
N GLY A 124 1.20 -8.42 1.26
CA GLY A 124 0.96 -7.64 2.48
C GLY A 124 0.47 -6.20 2.24
N ILE A 125 0.25 -5.79 1.00
CA ILE A 125 -0.36 -4.50 0.66
C ILE A 125 -1.85 -4.56 0.97
N ASN A 126 -2.33 -3.63 1.79
CA ASN A 126 -3.71 -3.63 2.29
C ASN A 126 -4.55 -2.44 1.77
N MET A 127 -3.95 -1.55 0.98
CA MET A 127 -4.64 -0.44 0.35
C MET A 127 -4.12 -0.23 -1.08
N VAL A 128 -5.03 0.00 -2.03
CA VAL A 128 -4.65 0.36 -3.41
C VAL A 128 -5.39 1.66 -3.74
N TYR A 129 -4.67 2.63 -4.27
CA TYR A 129 -5.26 3.90 -4.76
C TYR A 129 -5.86 3.70 -6.16
N ALA A 130 -6.91 2.88 -6.20
CA ALA A 130 -7.69 2.55 -7.38
C ALA A 130 -9.09 2.10 -6.94
N PRO A 131 -10.13 2.19 -7.79
CA PRO A 131 -10.10 2.65 -9.17
C PRO A 131 -10.15 4.18 -9.31
N VAL A 132 -9.67 4.68 -10.46
CA VAL A 132 -9.97 6.06 -10.89
C VAL A 132 -11.42 6.14 -11.35
N LEU A 133 -12.15 7.13 -10.82
CA LEU A 133 -13.55 7.41 -11.15
C LEU A 133 -13.72 8.74 -11.91
N ASP A 134 -12.62 9.34 -12.36
CA ASP A 134 -12.64 10.53 -13.20
C ASP A 134 -13.27 10.22 -14.57
N VAL A 135 -13.96 11.21 -15.14
CA VAL A 135 -14.57 11.13 -16.47
C VAL A 135 -13.71 11.90 -17.47
N ASN A 136 -13.27 11.21 -18.52
CA ASN A 136 -12.48 11.77 -19.62
C ASN A 136 -13.35 12.45 -20.68
#